data_AF-A0AAE6SQT3-F1
#
_entry.id   AF-A0AAE6SQT3-F1
#
_cell.length_a   1.000
_cell.length_b   1.000
_cell.length_c   1.000
_cell.angle_alpha   90.00
_cell.angle_beta   90.00
_cell.angle_gamma   90.00
#
_symmetry.space_group_name_H-M   'P 1'
#
loop_
_entity.id
_entity.type
_entity.pdbx_description
1 polymer ?
#
loop_
_entity_poly.entity_id
_entity_poly.type
_entity_poly.pdbx_seq_one_letter_code
_entity_poly.pdbx_strand_id
1 'polypeptide(L)'
;MEKDKMILGNDVGNTFMAVFLRFRDQFLISKKGFHLGLLLLLSAPTYADDLLERTNSNLDYLRQQVINQPEKGLIDIPASERVIGELSQVLDGYELELHDQILLRTVRALSLKNINMLRLNSLQKVDLAQAELAIADIDFVSKKSDSVDLLYAAGHISMHLLDYPVQAYQYWQQCAESGHAGCMNILAAHRFTGENGLAVDVEQSIYWHQQVYKTGTEYICAGVFSAIALGELAHFYSELDTGGNWTQWLEKRDLLLDDLINKGHDENICQLGVHYARDFVLQHRLSEDNIATLDLAIKLMAEDSEKQVLEVIKQDKELSTVIPYLSSIEYPEEQCSLTLSLLLYAKYDGQQKAVQDLTDYMTSLSMEYCAWEFALIERMQTSGRWH
;
A
#
# COMPACT_ATOMS: atom_id res chain seq x y z
N MET A 1 -12.93 33.78 -24.69
CA MET A 1 -13.54 32.46 -24.43
C MET A 1 -12.51 31.44 -24.84
N GLU A 2 -11.55 31.26 -23.95
CA GLU A 2 -10.43 30.32 -23.98
C GLU A 2 -9.94 30.40 -22.53
N LYS A 3 -10.10 29.31 -21.77
CA LYS A 3 -9.61 29.23 -20.40
C LYS A 3 -8.39 28.34 -20.41
N ASP A 4 -7.23 28.96 -20.54
CA ASP A 4 -5.99 28.47 -19.97
C ASP A 4 -6.23 28.17 -18.49
N LYS A 5 -6.30 26.88 -18.14
CA LYS A 5 -6.08 26.44 -16.76
C LYS A 5 -4.60 26.12 -16.63
N MET A 6 -3.88 27.16 -16.21
CA MET A 6 -2.61 27.12 -15.50
C MET A 6 -2.60 25.93 -14.53
N ILE A 7 -1.84 24.90 -14.88
CA ILE A 7 -1.51 23.77 -14.02
C ILE A 7 -0.62 24.35 -12.92
N LEU A 8 -1.19 24.54 -11.72
CA LEU A 8 -0.42 24.88 -10.53
C LEU A 8 0.46 23.67 -10.19
N GLY A 9 1.76 23.93 -10.15
CA GLY A 9 2.77 22.93 -9.87
C GLY A 9 2.99 22.68 -8.37
N ASN A 10 3.81 21.64 -8.19
CA ASN A 10 4.61 21.27 -7.01
C ASN A 10 3.86 20.45 -5.94
N ASP A 11 4.52 19.36 -5.51
CA ASP A 11 4.20 18.44 -4.41
C ASP A 11 3.37 17.17 -4.66
N VAL A 12 3.29 16.66 -5.91
CA VAL A 12 2.45 15.47 -6.23
C VAL A 12 3.24 14.15 -6.36
N GLY A 13 4.57 14.17 -6.33
CA GLY A 13 5.38 13.00 -6.72
C GLY A 13 6.14 12.27 -5.61
N ASN A 14 5.98 12.66 -4.34
CA ASN A 14 6.44 11.87 -3.20
C ASN A 14 5.27 11.27 -2.41
N THR A 15 4.07 11.24 -3.02
CA THR A 15 2.78 11.19 -2.29
C THR A 15 2.17 9.82 -2.03
N PHE A 16 2.71 8.77 -2.64
CA PHE A 16 2.04 7.45 -2.60
C PHE A 16 2.96 6.28 -2.30
N MET A 17 4.19 6.57 -1.83
CA MET A 17 5.22 5.57 -1.74
C MET A 17 5.00 4.56 -0.61
N ALA A 18 4.40 4.89 0.54
CA ALA A 18 4.30 3.93 1.65
C ALA A 18 2.99 3.13 1.74
N VAL A 19 1.89 3.58 1.14
CA VAL A 19 0.80 2.65 0.76
C VAL A 19 1.34 1.61 -0.24
N PHE A 20 2.14 2.03 -1.22
CA PHE A 20 2.70 1.14 -2.25
C PHE A 20 3.88 0.28 -1.74
N LEU A 21 4.58 0.68 -0.67
CA LEU A 21 5.68 -0.11 -0.07
C LEU A 21 5.22 -1.13 0.96
N ARG A 22 4.18 -0.85 1.75
CA ARG A 22 3.60 -1.85 2.66
C ARG A 22 2.68 -2.84 1.96
N PHE A 23 2.09 -2.43 0.83
CA PHE A 23 1.52 -3.32 -0.18
C PHE A 23 2.50 -3.58 -1.33
N ARG A 24 3.79 -3.83 -1.04
CA ARG A 24 4.74 -4.32 -2.03
C ARG A 24 4.03 -5.34 -2.93
N ASP A 25 4.21 -5.25 -4.26
CA ASP A 25 3.62 -6.12 -5.30
C ASP A 25 3.93 -7.64 -5.11
N GLN A 26 4.16 -8.14 -3.89
CA GLN A 26 4.07 -9.55 -3.53
C GLN A 26 2.65 -10.11 -3.71
N PHE A 27 1.61 -9.26 -3.74
CA PHE A 27 0.22 -9.67 -3.90
C PHE A 27 -0.15 -10.12 -5.31
N LEU A 28 0.64 -9.76 -6.33
CA LEU A 28 0.37 -10.12 -7.73
C LEU A 28 0.96 -11.48 -8.15
N ILE A 29 1.68 -12.16 -7.26
CA ILE A 29 2.35 -13.43 -7.61
C ILE A 29 1.76 -14.57 -6.78
N SER A 30 0.55 -14.99 -7.17
CA SER A 30 0.26 -16.42 -7.14
C SER A 30 1.44 -17.16 -7.76
N LYS A 31 2.09 -18.06 -7.01
CA LYS A 31 3.23 -18.90 -7.44
C LYS A 31 2.99 -19.70 -8.72
N LYS A 32 1.79 -19.65 -9.32
CA LYS A 32 1.56 -20.14 -10.67
C LYS A 32 2.08 -19.11 -11.67
N GLY A 33 3.40 -19.10 -11.87
CA GLY A 33 4.00 -18.46 -13.03
C GLY A 33 3.28 -18.91 -14.29
N PHE A 34 2.55 -17.99 -14.92
CA PHE A 34 1.97 -18.21 -16.25
C PHE A 34 3.11 -18.18 -17.28
N HIS A 35 3.85 -19.28 -17.38
CA HIS A 35 4.60 -19.59 -18.60
C HIS A 35 3.63 -20.16 -19.63
N LEU A 36 2.74 -19.31 -20.15
CA LEU A 36 2.09 -19.58 -21.43
C LEU A 36 2.77 -18.71 -22.46
N GLY A 37 3.46 -19.36 -23.40
CA GLY A 37 3.89 -18.75 -24.64
C GLY A 37 2.67 -18.57 -25.55
N LEU A 38 2.72 -17.52 -26.38
CA LEU A 38 1.69 -17.22 -27.37
C LEU A 38 1.60 -18.36 -28.40
N LEU A 39 0.42 -18.66 -28.96
CA LEU A 39 0.26 -19.71 -29.97
C LEU A 39 -0.53 -19.18 -31.18
N LEU A 40 0.16 -18.44 -32.05
CA LEU A 40 -0.40 -17.82 -33.24
C LEU A 40 -0.58 -18.83 -34.39
N LEU A 41 -1.80 -18.97 -34.91
CA LEU A 41 -2.07 -19.68 -36.17
C LEU A 41 -2.00 -18.68 -37.34
N LEU A 42 -0.81 -18.49 -37.92
CA LEU A 42 -0.60 -17.59 -39.06
C LEU A 42 -0.28 -18.38 -40.35
N SER A 43 -0.94 -18.00 -41.45
CA SER A 43 -0.76 -18.62 -42.76
C SER A 43 0.46 -18.06 -43.52
N ALA A 44 1.67 -18.24 -42.99
CA ALA A 44 2.96 -18.20 -43.72
C ALA A 44 4.13 -18.50 -42.74
N PRO A 45 4.91 -19.58 -42.93
CA PRO A 45 5.75 -20.12 -41.85
C PRO A 45 6.88 -19.20 -41.40
N THR A 46 7.65 -18.60 -42.33
CA THR A 46 8.90 -17.91 -41.93
C THR A 46 8.72 -16.52 -41.29
N TYR A 47 7.65 -15.80 -41.64
CA TYR A 47 7.37 -14.47 -41.05
C TYR A 47 6.57 -14.60 -39.74
N ALA A 48 5.72 -15.62 -39.64
CA ALA A 48 4.99 -15.94 -38.43
C ALA A 48 5.93 -16.36 -37.29
N ASP A 49 6.96 -17.15 -37.59
CA ASP A 49 7.92 -17.63 -36.59
C ASP A 49 8.74 -16.47 -35.97
N ASP A 50 9.22 -15.52 -36.79
CA ASP A 50 9.95 -14.32 -36.31
C ASP A 50 9.07 -13.40 -35.46
N LEU A 51 7.82 -13.17 -35.89
CA LEU A 51 6.86 -12.37 -35.13
C LEU A 51 6.54 -13.00 -33.78
N LEU A 52 6.34 -14.32 -33.76
CA LEU A 52 6.05 -15.08 -32.55
C LEU A 52 7.22 -15.06 -31.57
N GLU A 53 8.43 -15.32 -32.05
CA GLU A 53 9.65 -15.28 -31.25
C GLU A 53 9.88 -13.87 -30.65
N ARG A 54 9.75 -12.82 -31.47
CA ARG A 54 9.86 -11.43 -31.01
C ARG A 54 8.79 -11.10 -29.97
N THR A 55 7.55 -11.51 -30.18
CA THR A 55 6.45 -11.23 -29.24
C THR A 55 6.68 -11.92 -27.90
N ASN A 56 7.12 -13.18 -27.91
CA ASN A 56 7.47 -13.89 -26.67
C ASN A 56 8.65 -13.24 -25.95
N SER A 57 9.69 -12.82 -26.68
CA SER A 57 10.82 -12.07 -26.11
C SER A 57 10.38 -10.75 -25.46
N ASN A 58 9.48 -10.02 -26.12
CA ASN A 58 8.89 -8.79 -25.60
C ASN A 58 8.07 -9.01 -24.32
N LEU A 59 7.28 -10.10 -24.27
CA LEU A 59 6.53 -10.48 -23.06
C LEU A 59 7.46 -10.82 -21.91
N ASP A 60 8.54 -11.57 -22.17
CA ASP A 60 9.52 -11.94 -21.16
C ASP A 60 10.28 -10.71 -20.65
N TYR A 61 10.65 -9.79 -21.55
CA TYR A 61 11.23 -8.50 -21.18
C TYR A 61 10.31 -7.75 -20.24
N LEU A 62 9.04 -7.52 -20.60
CA LEU A 62 8.11 -6.75 -19.76
C LEU A 62 7.84 -7.44 -18.42
N ARG A 63 7.70 -8.77 -18.40
CA ARG A 63 7.52 -9.53 -17.16
C ARG A 63 8.71 -9.38 -16.23
N GLN A 64 9.92 -9.54 -16.73
CA GLN A 64 11.12 -9.54 -15.90
C GLN A 64 11.57 -8.13 -15.53
N GLN A 65 11.52 -7.21 -16.50
CA GLN A 65 12.13 -5.88 -16.41
C GLN A 65 11.14 -4.77 -16.03
N VAL A 66 9.83 -5.06 -16.00
CA VAL A 66 8.81 -4.06 -15.64
C VAL A 66 7.87 -4.58 -14.56
N ILE A 67 7.28 -5.77 -14.73
CA ILE A 67 6.24 -6.29 -13.82
C ILE A 67 6.86 -6.87 -12.54
N ASN A 68 7.85 -7.74 -12.67
CA ASN A 68 8.46 -8.47 -11.54
C ASN A 68 9.71 -7.78 -10.97
N GLN A 69 9.98 -6.51 -11.34
CA GLN A 69 11.16 -5.80 -10.84
C GLN A 69 10.99 -5.46 -9.35
N PRO A 70 11.91 -5.93 -8.47
CA PRO A 70 11.82 -5.68 -7.04
C PRO A 70 12.38 -4.31 -6.61
N GLU A 71 13.18 -3.63 -7.45
CA GLU A 71 13.90 -2.40 -7.10
C GLU A 71 13.42 -1.18 -7.91
N LYS A 72 13.20 -0.05 -7.22
CA LYS A 72 12.76 1.22 -7.82
C LYS A 72 13.86 1.84 -8.69
N GLY A 73 13.46 2.45 -9.80
CA GLY A 73 14.36 3.24 -10.66
C GLY A 73 15.16 2.44 -11.70
N LEU A 74 14.98 1.12 -11.79
CA LEU A 74 15.64 0.28 -12.79
C LEU A 74 14.83 0.06 -14.08
N ILE A 75 13.58 0.53 -14.14
CA ILE A 75 12.76 0.39 -15.34
C ILE A 75 13.23 1.41 -16.39
N ASP A 76 13.77 0.92 -17.51
CA ASP A 76 14.04 1.74 -18.69
C ASP A 76 12.70 2.06 -19.39
N ILE A 77 12.14 3.23 -19.07
CA ILE A 77 10.85 3.68 -19.58
C ILE A 77 10.85 3.74 -21.13
N PRO A 78 11.79 4.43 -21.81
CA PRO A 78 11.81 4.46 -23.28
C PRO A 78 11.91 3.09 -23.95
N ALA A 79 12.71 2.16 -23.40
CA ALA A 79 12.77 0.80 -23.92
C ALA A 79 11.46 0.04 -23.71
N SER A 80 10.87 0.17 -22.52
CA SER A 80 9.59 -0.47 -22.17
C SER A 80 8.44 0.02 -23.04
N GLU A 81 8.36 1.32 -23.31
CA GLU A 81 7.34 1.90 -24.19
C GLU A 81 7.47 1.43 -25.63
N ARG A 82 8.70 1.26 -26.13
CA ARG A 82 8.95 0.67 -27.46
C ARG A 82 8.41 -0.75 -27.53
N VAL A 83 8.72 -1.58 -26.53
CA VAL A 83 8.25 -2.97 -26.43
C VAL A 83 6.72 -3.04 -26.33
N ILE A 84 6.10 -2.17 -25.53
CA ILE A 84 4.64 -2.06 -25.43
C ILE A 84 4.01 -1.61 -26.75
N GLY A 85 4.66 -0.70 -27.48
CA GLY A 85 4.25 -0.30 -28.83
C GLY A 85 4.21 -1.47 -29.80
N GLU A 86 5.23 -2.33 -29.78
CA GLU A 86 5.27 -3.56 -30.58
C GLU A 86 4.16 -4.55 -30.18
N LEU A 87 3.92 -4.76 -28.88
CA LEU A 87 2.78 -5.59 -28.43
C LEU A 87 1.42 -5.01 -28.87
N SER A 88 1.29 -3.69 -28.88
CA SER A 88 0.07 -3.03 -29.34
C SER A 88 -0.16 -3.24 -30.83
N GLN A 89 0.90 -3.18 -31.65
CA GLN A 89 0.81 -3.53 -33.08
C GLN A 89 0.36 -4.98 -33.30
N VAL A 90 0.77 -5.93 -32.45
CA VAL A 90 0.30 -7.31 -32.52
C VAL A 90 -1.18 -7.41 -32.17
N LEU A 91 -1.62 -6.75 -31.09
CA LEU A 91 -3.02 -6.73 -30.66
C LEU A 91 -3.95 -6.08 -31.70
N ASP A 92 -3.50 -5.05 -32.40
CA ASP A 92 -4.31 -4.28 -33.35
C ASP A 92 -4.25 -4.86 -34.77
N GLY A 93 -3.16 -5.55 -35.12
CA GLY A 93 -2.87 -5.99 -36.48
C GLY A 93 -3.31 -7.42 -36.81
N TYR A 94 -3.63 -8.25 -35.81
CA TYR A 94 -3.87 -9.68 -36.00
C TYR A 94 -5.15 -10.14 -35.29
N GLU A 95 -5.83 -11.12 -35.89
CA GLU A 95 -6.90 -11.86 -35.23
C GLU A 95 -6.28 -12.89 -34.27
N LEU A 96 -6.41 -12.63 -32.98
CA LEU A 96 -5.81 -13.44 -31.92
C LEU A 96 -6.86 -14.31 -31.22
N GLU A 97 -6.46 -15.51 -30.80
CA GLU A 97 -7.27 -16.32 -29.90
C GLU A 97 -7.50 -15.60 -28.57
N LEU A 98 -8.63 -15.89 -27.90
CA LEU A 98 -9.01 -15.18 -26.67
C LEU A 98 -7.93 -15.30 -25.59
N HIS A 99 -7.29 -16.47 -25.47
CA HIS A 99 -6.22 -16.69 -24.50
C HIS A 99 -5.02 -15.75 -24.74
N ASP A 100 -4.62 -15.59 -26.00
CA ASP A 100 -3.52 -14.70 -26.39
C ASP A 100 -3.87 -13.23 -26.15
N GLN A 101 -5.11 -12.82 -26.46
CA GLN A 101 -5.58 -11.47 -26.15
C GLN A 101 -5.53 -11.19 -24.65
N ILE A 102 -5.97 -12.13 -23.81
CA ILE A 102 -5.89 -12.00 -22.35
C ILE A 102 -4.44 -11.83 -21.89
N LEU A 103 -3.53 -12.64 -22.41
CA LEU A 103 -2.12 -12.59 -22.06
C LEU A 103 -1.47 -11.25 -22.39
N LEU A 104 -1.60 -10.81 -23.65
CA LEU A 104 -0.98 -9.58 -24.14
C LEU A 104 -1.53 -8.35 -23.41
N ARG A 105 -2.86 -8.28 -23.24
CA ARG A 105 -3.50 -7.16 -22.54
C ARG A 105 -3.15 -7.12 -21.06
N THR A 106 -3.05 -8.28 -20.40
CA THR A 106 -2.61 -8.35 -19.00
C THR A 106 -1.20 -7.80 -18.82
N VAL A 107 -0.25 -8.26 -19.64
CA VAL A 107 1.14 -7.79 -19.57
C VAL A 107 1.21 -6.30 -19.90
N ARG A 108 0.53 -5.84 -20.96
CA ARG A 108 0.51 -4.42 -21.33
C ARG A 108 -0.06 -3.56 -20.21
N ALA A 109 -1.21 -3.91 -19.63
CA ALA A 109 -1.83 -3.15 -18.56
C ALA A 109 -0.93 -3.01 -17.32
N LEU A 110 -0.35 -4.12 -16.85
CA LEU A 110 0.52 -4.11 -15.68
C LEU A 110 1.82 -3.34 -15.93
N SER A 111 2.41 -3.44 -17.13
CA SER A 111 3.58 -2.65 -17.50
C SER A 111 3.28 -1.15 -17.58
N LEU A 112 2.15 -0.77 -18.19
CA LEU A 112 1.72 0.63 -18.26
C LEU A 112 1.42 1.20 -16.86
N LYS A 113 0.82 0.40 -15.95
CA LYS A 113 0.69 0.75 -14.52
C LYS A 113 2.06 1.08 -13.94
N ASN A 114 2.99 0.13 -13.97
CA ASN A 114 4.29 0.25 -13.29
C ASN A 114 5.13 1.41 -13.82
N ILE A 115 5.15 1.63 -15.14
CA ILE A 115 5.87 2.75 -15.76
C ILE A 115 5.29 4.10 -15.30
N ASN A 116 3.96 4.23 -15.27
CA ASN A 116 3.33 5.48 -14.89
C ASN A 116 3.36 5.73 -13.38
N MET A 117 3.31 4.68 -12.55
CA MET A 117 3.60 4.79 -11.11
C MET A 117 5.06 5.23 -10.88
N LEU A 118 6.03 4.71 -11.64
CA LEU A 118 7.41 5.17 -11.54
C LEU A 118 7.55 6.65 -11.92
N ARG A 119 6.85 7.12 -12.97
CA ARG A 119 6.80 8.54 -13.33
C ARG A 119 6.26 9.37 -12.17
N LEU A 120 5.10 8.99 -11.63
CA LEU A 120 4.47 9.66 -10.50
C LEU A 120 5.47 9.78 -9.34
N ASN A 121 6.07 8.66 -8.92
CA ASN A 121 7.05 8.58 -7.83
C ASN A 121 8.37 9.33 -8.09
N SER A 122 8.65 9.66 -9.35
CA SER A 122 9.86 10.41 -9.74
C SER A 122 9.55 11.87 -10.04
N LEU A 123 8.37 12.37 -9.63
CA LEU A 123 7.88 13.73 -9.93
C LEU A 123 7.83 14.02 -11.44
N GLN A 124 7.70 12.98 -12.27
CA GLN A 124 7.55 13.10 -13.71
C GLN A 124 6.07 13.09 -14.09
N LYS A 125 5.77 13.72 -15.23
CA LYS A 125 4.40 13.76 -15.75
C LYS A 125 3.93 12.36 -16.13
N VAL A 126 2.81 11.93 -15.54
CA VAL A 126 2.08 10.70 -15.91
C VAL A 126 1.54 10.81 -17.34
N ASP A 127 1.62 9.72 -18.10
CA ASP A 127 0.94 9.59 -19.38
C ASP A 127 -0.49 9.07 -19.16
N LEU A 128 -1.46 9.97 -19.23
CA LEU A 128 -2.86 9.64 -18.97
C LEU A 128 -3.45 8.70 -20.03
N ALA A 129 -3.01 8.78 -21.28
CA ALA A 129 -3.51 7.90 -22.34
C ALA A 129 -3.05 6.45 -22.11
N GLN A 130 -1.84 6.27 -21.58
CA GLN A 130 -1.34 4.98 -21.15
C GLN A 130 -2.10 4.41 -19.95
N ALA A 131 -2.41 5.26 -18.96
CA ALA A 131 -3.21 4.85 -17.81
C ALA A 131 -4.65 4.43 -18.22
N GLU A 132 -5.29 5.18 -19.12
CA GLU A 132 -6.61 4.83 -19.67
C GLU A 132 -6.56 3.53 -20.50
N LEU A 133 -5.49 3.33 -21.30
CA LEU A 133 -5.29 2.09 -22.04
C LEU A 133 -5.14 0.88 -21.11
N ALA A 134 -4.42 1.04 -19.99
CA ALA A 134 -4.28 0.00 -18.98
C ALA A 134 -5.63 -0.37 -18.35
N ILE A 135 -6.48 0.61 -18.03
CA ILE A 135 -7.86 0.37 -17.56
C ILE A 135 -8.68 -0.38 -18.62
N ALA A 136 -8.62 0.04 -19.89
CA ALA A 136 -9.36 -0.62 -20.96
C ALA A 136 -8.94 -2.09 -21.15
N ASP A 137 -7.66 -2.39 -21.01
CA ASP A 137 -7.14 -3.75 -21.04
C ASP A 137 -7.61 -4.57 -19.82
N ILE A 138 -7.58 -4.01 -18.61
CA ILE A 138 -8.08 -4.69 -17.41
C ILE A 138 -9.59 -4.96 -17.51
N ASP A 139 -10.38 -3.99 -17.97
CA ASP A 139 -11.81 -4.14 -18.20
C ASP A 139 -12.12 -5.22 -19.25
N PHE A 140 -11.27 -5.35 -20.27
CA PHE A 140 -11.41 -6.42 -21.26
C PHE A 140 -11.16 -7.79 -20.62
N VAL A 141 -10.07 -7.92 -19.85
CA VAL A 141 -9.61 -9.18 -19.26
C VAL A 141 -10.53 -9.65 -18.14
N SER A 142 -10.88 -8.77 -17.20
CA SER A 142 -11.75 -9.09 -16.05
C SER A 142 -13.14 -9.60 -16.44
N LYS A 143 -13.65 -9.24 -17.61
CA LYS A 143 -14.93 -9.75 -18.14
C LYS A 143 -14.82 -11.17 -18.74
N LYS A 144 -13.61 -11.68 -18.95
CA LYS A 144 -13.33 -12.91 -19.71
C LYS A 144 -12.43 -13.91 -18.96
N SER A 145 -11.93 -13.55 -17.79
CA SER A 145 -11.16 -14.42 -16.89
C SER A 145 -11.42 -14.07 -15.43
N ASP A 146 -11.15 -15.02 -14.54
CA ASP A 146 -11.28 -14.85 -13.08
C ASP A 146 -10.12 -14.04 -12.48
N SER A 147 -9.62 -13.02 -13.19
CA SER A 147 -8.41 -12.26 -12.84
C SER A 147 -8.70 -11.14 -11.84
N VAL A 148 -9.15 -11.50 -10.63
CA VAL A 148 -9.49 -10.57 -9.54
C VAL A 148 -8.34 -9.62 -9.21
N ASP A 149 -7.09 -10.10 -9.24
CA ASP A 149 -5.91 -9.29 -8.94
C ASP A 149 -5.73 -8.09 -9.89
N LEU A 150 -6.29 -8.14 -11.10
CA LEU A 150 -6.26 -7.00 -12.01
C LEU A 150 -7.19 -5.88 -11.57
N LEU A 151 -8.28 -6.19 -10.86
CA LEU A 151 -9.16 -5.16 -10.29
C LEU A 151 -8.45 -4.39 -9.16
N TYR A 152 -7.57 -5.05 -8.40
CA TYR A 152 -6.67 -4.36 -7.47
C TYR A 152 -5.81 -3.32 -8.21
N ALA A 153 -5.18 -3.71 -9.32
CA ALA A 153 -4.38 -2.81 -10.15
C ALA A 153 -5.22 -1.68 -10.77
N ALA A 154 -6.43 -1.96 -11.26
CA ALA A 154 -7.33 -0.94 -11.83
C ALA A 154 -7.75 0.11 -10.80
N GLY A 155 -7.98 -0.30 -9.55
CA GLY A 155 -8.25 0.64 -8.47
C GLY A 155 -7.09 1.60 -8.24
N HIS A 156 -5.85 1.09 -8.21
CA HIS A 156 -4.64 1.92 -8.07
C HIS A 156 -4.42 2.87 -9.25
N ILE A 157 -4.61 2.40 -10.49
CA ILE A 157 -4.52 3.25 -11.68
C ILE A 157 -5.56 4.37 -11.60
N SER A 158 -6.81 4.02 -11.30
CA SER A 158 -7.91 4.97 -11.23
C SER A 158 -7.68 6.02 -10.14
N MET A 159 -7.23 5.60 -8.96
CA MET A 159 -6.97 6.50 -7.84
C MET A 159 -5.76 7.40 -8.12
N HIS A 160 -4.60 6.82 -8.42
CA HIS A 160 -3.33 7.53 -8.34
C HIS A 160 -2.85 8.11 -9.67
N LEU A 161 -3.25 7.51 -10.80
CA LEU A 161 -2.81 7.96 -12.12
C LEU A 161 -3.85 8.81 -12.84
N LEU A 162 -5.14 8.59 -12.55
CA LEU A 162 -6.25 9.25 -13.23
C LEU A 162 -7.04 10.22 -12.35
N ASP A 163 -6.86 10.20 -11.02
CA ASP A 163 -7.64 10.99 -10.06
C ASP A 163 -9.16 10.71 -10.15
N TYR A 164 -9.51 9.43 -10.28
CA TYR A 164 -10.88 8.90 -10.39
C TYR A 164 -11.24 8.06 -9.15
N PRO A 165 -11.42 8.67 -7.96
CA PRO A 165 -11.61 7.93 -6.70
C PRO A 165 -12.88 7.07 -6.70
N VAL A 166 -13.99 7.56 -7.27
CA VAL A 166 -15.24 6.79 -7.35
C VAL A 166 -15.06 5.50 -8.15
N GLN A 167 -14.34 5.57 -9.28
CA GLN A 167 -14.03 4.40 -10.10
C GLN A 167 -13.07 3.46 -9.37
N ALA A 168 -12.07 4.00 -8.67
CA ALA A 168 -11.14 3.20 -7.87
C ALA A 168 -11.88 2.35 -6.81
N TYR A 169 -12.80 2.96 -6.08
CA TYR A 169 -13.61 2.24 -5.09
C TYR A 169 -14.50 1.18 -5.71
N GLN A 170 -15.04 1.41 -6.92
CA GLN A 170 -15.84 0.38 -7.61
C GLN A 170 -15.00 -0.85 -7.95
N TYR A 171 -13.74 -0.67 -8.38
CA TYR A 171 -12.83 -1.78 -8.63
C TYR A 171 -12.42 -2.51 -7.34
N TRP A 172 -12.04 -1.77 -6.30
CA TRP A 172 -11.66 -2.38 -5.03
C TRP A 172 -12.85 -3.06 -4.34
N GLN A 173 -14.07 -2.55 -4.47
CA GLN A 173 -15.27 -3.21 -3.95
C GLN A 173 -15.49 -4.57 -4.62
N GLN A 174 -15.48 -4.63 -5.96
CA GLN A 174 -15.63 -5.89 -6.70
C GLN A 174 -14.51 -6.90 -6.37
N CYS A 175 -13.28 -6.39 -6.24
CA CYS A 175 -12.11 -7.16 -5.86
C CYS A 175 -12.23 -7.74 -4.44
N ALA A 176 -12.67 -6.92 -3.47
CA ALA A 176 -12.88 -7.33 -2.09
C ALA A 176 -14.01 -8.36 -1.95
N GLU A 177 -15.12 -8.18 -2.68
CA GLU A 177 -16.23 -9.14 -2.72
C GLU A 177 -15.79 -10.52 -3.25
N SER A 178 -14.70 -10.56 -4.02
CA SER A 178 -14.10 -11.78 -4.54
C SER A 178 -13.07 -12.42 -3.61
N GLY A 179 -12.87 -11.91 -2.39
CA GLY A 179 -11.97 -12.50 -1.40
C GLY A 179 -10.56 -11.90 -1.36
N HIS A 180 -10.26 -10.90 -2.18
CA HIS A 180 -8.89 -10.37 -2.27
C HIS A 180 -8.54 -9.47 -1.07
N ALA A 181 -7.60 -9.93 -0.23
CA ALA A 181 -7.28 -9.28 1.05
C ALA A 181 -6.74 -7.85 0.90
N GLY A 182 -5.94 -7.56 -0.13
CA GLY A 182 -5.44 -6.21 -0.40
C GLY A 182 -6.56 -5.18 -0.60
N CYS A 183 -7.52 -5.48 -1.49
CA CYS A 183 -8.70 -4.66 -1.70
C CYS A 183 -9.56 -4.49 -0.44
N MET A 184 -9.77 -5.56 0.34
CA MET A 184 -10.48 -5.46 1.61
C MET A 184 -9.78 -4.54 2.61
N ASN A 185 -8.44 -4.63 2.74
CA ASN A 185 -7.68 -3.75 3.62
C ASN A 185 -7.80 -2.27 3.21
N ILE A 186 -7.73 -1.99 1.91
CA ILE A 186 -7.93 -0.63 1.39
C ILE A 186 -9.33 -0.14 1.80
N LEU A 187 -10.38 -0.89 1.48
CA LEU A 187 -11.74 -0.50 1.87
C LEU A 187 -11.87 -0.32 3.40
N ALA A 188 -11.25 -1.20 4.19
CA ALA A 188 -11.30 -1.12 5.64
C ALA A 188 -10.68 0.18 6.17
N ALA A 189 -9.49 0.54 5.68
CA ALA A 189 -8.80 1.76 6.06
C ALA A 189 -9.61 3.00 5.64
N HIS A 190 -10.02 3.08 4.37
CA HIS A 190 -10.77 4.23 3.87
C HIS A 190 -12.13 4.41 4.54
N ARG A 191 -12.80 3.32 4.95
CA ARG A 191 -14.06 3.40 5.72
C ARG A 191 -13.84 3.90 7.14
N PHE A 192 -12.65 3.70 7.71
CA PHE A 192 -12.30 4.31 8.99
C PHE A 192 -11.96 5.79 8.86
N THR A 193 -11.18 6.16 7.84
CA THR A 193 -10.62 7.51 7.68
C THR A 193 -11.55 8.49 6.97
N GLY A 194 -12.44 8.00 6.09
CA GLY A 194 -13.26 8.86 5.22
C GLY A 194 -12.47 9.56 4.11
N GLU A 195 -11.25 9.10 3.85
CA GLU A 195 -10.36 9.67 2.84
C GLU A 195 -10.99 9.66 1.44
N ASN A 196 -10.59 10.61 0.58
CA ASN A 196 -11.09 10.79 -0.78
C ASN A 196 -12.62 11.00 -0.86
N GLY A 197 -13.22 11.55 0.21
CA GLY A 197 -14.65 11.84 0.29
C GLY A 197 -15.53 10.61 0.51
N LEU A 198 -14.95 9.47 0.89
CA LEU A 198 -15.71 8.27 1.25
C LEU A 198 -16.44 8.51 2.57
N ALA A 199 -17.68 8.03 2.66
CA ALA A 199 -18.41 8.07 3.92
C ALA A 199 -17.75 7.11 4.93
N VAL A 200 -17.41 7.68 6.10
CA VAL A 200 -16.99 6.95 7.29
C VAL A 200 -18.03 5.89 7.66
N ASP A 201 -17.56 4.66 7.85
CA ASP A 201 -18.32 3.52 8.35
C ASP A 201 -17.38 2.60 9.15
N VAL A 202 -17.33 2.81 10.47
CA VAL A 202 -16.41 2.08 11.36
C VAL A 202 -16.80 0.60 11.48
N GLU A 203 -18.09 0.28 11.44
CA GLU A 203 -18.56 -1.10 11.48
C GLU A 203 -18.13 -1.85 10.21
N GLN A 204 -18.25 -1.22 9.05
CA GLN A 204 -17.76 -1.80 7.79
C GLN A 204 -16.23 -1.91 7.77
N SER A 205 -15.50 -0.94 8.34
CA SER A 205 -14.04 -1.03 8.51
C SER A 205 -13.64 -2.28 9.31
N ILE A 206 -14.24 -2.46 10.49
CA ILE A 206 -14.01 -3.64 11.34
C ILE A 206 -14.37 -4.92 10.61
N TYR A 207 -15.51 -4.96 9.95
CA TYR A 207 -15.95 -6.13 9.19
C TYR A 207 -14.91 -6.57 8.15
N TRP A 208 -14.38 -5.63 7.36
CA TRP A 208 -13.38 -5.95 6.33
C TRP A 208 -12.04 -6.37 6.93
N HIS A 209 -11.55 -5.70 7.97
CA HIS A 209 -10.35 -6.14 8.68
C HIS A 209 -10.50 -7.56 9.26
N GLN A 210 -11.68 -7.90 9.80
CA GLN A 210 -11.96 -9.25 10.27
C GLN A 210 -11.95 -10.28 9.14
N GLN A 211 -12.45 -9.94 7.94
CA GLN A 211 -12.37 -10.84 6.78
C GLN A 211 -10.94 -11.03 6.32
N VAL A 212 -10.14 -9.97 6.26
CA VAL A 212 -8.72 -10.04 5.91
C VAL A 212 -7.95 -10.91 6.90
N TYR A 213 -8.16 -10.72 8.20
CA TYR A 213 -7.51 -11.56 9.21
C TYR A 213 -7.78 -13.06 9.01
N LYS A 214 -8.99 -13.44 8.57
CA LYS A 214 -9.35 -14.84 8.27
C LYS A 214 -8.61 -15.44 7.07
N THR A 215 -8.05 -14.61 6.19
CA THR A 215 -7.15 -15.08 5.11
C THR A 215 -5.78 -15.51 5.64
N GLY A 216 -5.49 -15.21 6.91
CA GLY A 216 -4.23 -15.56 7.57
C GLY A 216 -3.05 -14.96 6.84
N THR A 217 -2.14 -15.82 6.41
CA THR A 217 -0.90 -15.46 5.72
C THR A 217 -0.92 -15.79 4.22
N GLU A 218 -2.10 -16.11 3.65
CA GLU A 218 -2.25 -16.32 2.20
C GLU A 218 -1.78 -15.08 1.43
N TYR A 219 -2.11 -13.90 1.95
CA TYR A 219 -1.68 -12.60 1.44
C TYR A 219 -0.58 -12.00 2.32
N ILE A 220 0.36 -12.85 2.75
CA ILE A 220 1.57 -12.49 3.50
C ILE A 220 1.24 -11.63 4.74
N CYS A 221 1.41 -10.31 4.65
CA CYS A 221 1.23 -9.38 5.77
C CYS A 221 -0.19 -8.79 5.87
N ALA A 222 -1.10 -9.08 4.94
CA ALA A 222 -2.44 -8.46 4.96
C ALA A 222 -3.19 -8.74 6.28
N GLY A 223 -3.17 -10.00 6.75
CA GLY A 223 -3.77 -10.40 8.02
C GLY A 223 -3.09 -9.76 9.23
N VAL A 224 -1.75 -9.60 9.18
CA VAL A 224 -0.95 -8.94 10.22
C VAL A 224 -1.38 -7.48 10.38
N PHE A 225 -1.47 -6.73 9.28
CA PHE A 225 -1.91 -5.33 9.32
C PHE A 225 -3.36 -5.17 9.79
N SER A 226 -4.25 -6.09 9.39
CA SER A 226 -5.62 -6.11 9.90
C SER A 226 -5.69 -6.39 11.40
N ALA A 227 -4.86 -7.31 11.91
CA ALA A 227 -4.77 -7.57 13.36
C ALA A 227 -4.31 -6.33 14.12
N ILE A 228 -3.33 -5.58 13.59
CA ILE A 228 -2.87 -4.31 14.16
C ILE A 228 -4.01 -3.29 14.21
N ALA A 229 -4.69 -3.06 13.08
CA ALA A 229 -5.80 -2.11 13.00
C ALA A 229 -6.93 -2.46 13.99
N LEU A 230 -7.33 -3.74 14.05
CA LEU A 230 -8.33 -4.21 15.01
C LEU A 230 -7.87 -4.07 16.47
N GLY A 231 -6.58 -4.26 16.74
CA GLY A 231 -5.99 -4.06 18.06
C GLY A 231 -6.01 -2.60 18.49
N GLU A 232 -5.61 -1.68 17.61
CA GLU A 232 -5.68 -0.24 17.87
C GLU A 232 -7.13 0.22 18.11
N LEU A 233 -8.06 -0.22 17.25
CA LEU A 233 -9.48 0.08 17.43
C LEU A 233 -10.01 -0.45 18.77
N ALA A 234 -9.64 -1.67 19.15
CA ALA A 234 -10.03 -2.26 20.43
C ALA A 234 -9.43 -1.52 21.63
N HIS A 235 -8.23 -0.95 21.49
CA HIS A 235 -7.57 -0.18 22.55
C HIS A 235 -8.23 1.18 22.75
N PHE A 236 -8.41 1.94 21.67
CA PHE A 236 -8.91 3.32 21.76
C PHE A 236 -10.44 3.39 21.90
N TYR A 237 -11.15 2.38 21.38
CA TYR A 237 -12.62 2.34 21.30
C TYR A 237 -13.17 1.02 21.84
N SER A 238 -13.08 0.82 23.15
CA SER A 238 -13.51 -0.42 23.84
C SER A 238 -14.99 -0.79 23.68
N GLU A 239 -15.82 0.14 23.19
CA GLU A 239 -17.22 -0.08 22.82
C GLU A 239 -17.40 -0.78 21.47
N LEU A 240 -16.38 -0.79 20.61
CA LEU A 240 -16.44 -1.43 19.30
C LEU A 240 -16.23 -2.93 19.43
N ASP A 241 -17.10 -3.72 18.78
CA ASP A 241 -16.89 -5.17 18.68
C ASP A 241 -15.89 -5.47 17.56
N THR A 242 -14.60 -5.41 17.88
CA THR A 242 -13.55 -5.81 16.94
C THR A 242 -13.35 -7.32 16.88
N GLY A 243 -14.03 -8.12 17.72
CA GLY A 243 -13.82 -9.58 17.83
C GLY A 243 -12.67 -10.00 18.76
N GLY A 244 -12.18 -9.08 19.60
CA GLY A 244 -11.17 -9.33 20.63
C GLY A 244 -10.73 -8.04 21.32
N ASN A 245 -10.11 -8.13 22.49
CA ASN A 245 -9.44 -6.96 23.06
C ASN A 245 -8.07 -6.73 22.38
N TRP A 246 -7.44 -5.59 22.66
CA TRP A 246 -6.21 -5.20 21.98
C TRP A 246 -5.04 -6.16 22.22
N THR A 247 -4.84 -6.71 23.43
CA THR A 247 -3.76 -7.67 23.70
C THR A 247 -3.99 -8.99 22.97
N GLN A 248 -5.23 -9.45 22.88
CA GLN A 248 -5.59 -10.61 22.06
C GLN A 248 -5.28 -10.38 20.57
N TRP A 249 -5.44 -9.16 20.07
CA TRP A 249 -5.08 -8.82 18.70
C TRP A 249 -3.57 -8.78 18.47
N LEU A 250 -2.78 -8.34 19.46
CA LEU A 250 -1.31 -8.46 19.41
C LEU A 250 -0.85 -9.92 19.37
N GLU A 251 -1.40 -10.78 20.22
CA GLU A 251 -1.12 -12.23 20.18
C GLU A 251 -1.48 -12.84 18.82
N LYS A 252 -2.66 -12.50 18.29
CA LYS A 252 -3.11 -12.95 16.97
C LYS A 252 -2.19 -12.48 15.85
N ARG A 253 -1.67 -11.26 15.92
CA ARG A 253 -0.68 -10.72 14.97
C ARG A 253 0.62 -11.53 15.04
N ASP A 254 1.14 -11.74 16.24
CA ASP A 254 2.42 -12.42 16.44
C ASP A 254 2.35 -13.89 15.97
N LEU A 255 1.20 -14.56 16.16
CA LEU A 255 0.95 -15.90 15.59
C LEU A 255 1.00 -15.93 14.06
N LEU A 256 0.55 -14.88 13.37
CA LEU A 256 0.65 -14.78 11.91
C LEU A 256 2.09 -14.55 11.46
N LEU A 257 2.86 -13.75 12.21
CA LEU A 257 4.29 -13.53 11.94
C LEU A 257 5.10 -14.82 12.12
N ASP A 258 4.84 -15.57 13.20
CA ASP A 258 5.46 -16.88 13.43
C ASP A 258 5.15 -17.85 12.29
N ASP A 259 3.91 -17.86 11.79
CA ASP A 259 3.53 -18.69 10.63
C ASP A 259 4.29 -18.28 9.34
N LEU A 260 4.49 -16.98 9.10
CA LEU A 260 5.31 -16.50 7.97
C LEU A 260 6.78 -16.93 8.11
N ILE A 261 7.36 -16.79 9.30
CA ILE A 261 8.75 -17.20 9.57
C ILE A 261 8.89 -18.72 9.39
N ASN A 262 7.93 -19.50 9.89
CA ASN A 262 7.89 -20.95 9.69
C ASN A 262 7.75 -21.36 8.22
N LYS A 263 7.15 -20.50 7.38
CA LYS A 263 7.10 -20.65 5.92
C LYS A 263 8.39 -20.20 5.20
N GLY A 264 9.41 -19.78 5.94
CA GLY A 264 10.72 -19.39 5.42
C GLY A 264 10.83 -17.93 4.99
N HIS A 265 9.90 -17.07 5.40
CA HIS A 265 10.03 -15.62 5.20
C HIS A 265 11.02 -15.01 6.22
N ASP A 266 11.55 -13.84 5.87
CA ASP A 266 12.43 -13.05 6.73
C ASP A 266 11.69 -12.57 8.00
N GLU A 267 12.42 -12.42 9.11
CA GLU A 267 11.85 -11.97 10.40
C GLU A 267 11.21 -10.58 10.32
N ASN A 268 11.69 -9.71 9.40
CA ASN A 268 11.18 -8.36 9.19
C ASN A 268 10.35 -8.23 7.90
N ILE A 269 9.78 -9.33 7.40
CA ILE A 269 9.01 -9.34 6.14
C ILE A 269 7.87 -8.30 6.09
N CYS A 270 7.27 -7.99 7.23
CA CYS A 270 6.16 -7.03 7.35
C CYS A 270 6.58 -5.64 7.85
N GLN A 271 7.87 -5.40 8.11
CA GLN A 271 8.42 -4.08 8.51
C GLN A 271 7.67 -3.42 9.68
N LEU A 272 7.52 -4.13 10.80
CA LEU A 272 6.65 -3.71 11.91
C LEU A 272 7.29 -2.78 12.94
N GLY A 273 8.46 -2.17 12.66
CA GLY A 273 9.19 -1.33 13.62
C GLY A 273 8.33 -0.24 14.27
N VAL A 274 7.62 0.56 13.47
CA VAL A 274 6.73 1.62 13.98
C VAL A 274 5.50 1.10 14.72
N HIS A 275 5.05 -0.12 14.40
CA HIS A 275 3.92 -0.75 15.08
C HIS A 275 4.32 -1.30 16.45
N TYR A 276 5.50 -1.91 16.59
CA TYR A 276 6.05 -2.26 17.90
C TYR A 276 6.34 -1.00 18.74
N ALA A 277 6.73 0.11 18.11
CA ALA A 277 6.85 1.39 18.81
C ALA A 277 5.51 1.85 19.40
N ARG A 278 4.42 1.73 18.62
CA ARG A 278 3.06 1.99 19.11
C ARG A 278 2.70 1.05 20.27
N ASP A 279 2.94 -0.25 20.14
CA ASP A 279 2.66 -1.24 21.19
C ASP A 279 3.34 -0.86 22.51
N PHE A 280 4.61 -0.49 22.47
CA PHE A 280 5.35 -0.01 23.63
C PHE A 280 4.66 1.19 24.30
N VAL A 281 4.23 2.19 23.51
CA VAL A 281 3.51 3.36 24.05
C VAL A 281 2.16 2.97 24.67
N LEU A 282 1.44 2.03 24.07
CA LEU A 282 0.16 1.55 24.62
C LEU A 282 0.35 0.73 25.90
N GLN A 283 1.43 -0.05 26.00
CA GLN A 283 1.81 -0.79 27.22
C GLN A 283 2.27 0.15 28.34
N HIS A 284 3.06 1.17 28.01
CA HIS A 284 3.52 2.20 28.94
C HIS A 284 2.36 2.90 29.66
N ARG A 285 1.26 3.18 28.94
CA ARG A 285 0.01 3.71 29.53
C ARG A 285 -0.50 2.89 30.72
N LEU A 286 -0.31 1.57 30.66
CA LEU A 286 -0.75 0.62 31.68
C LEU A 286 0.29 0.43 32.79
N SER A 287 1.34 1.26 32.82
CA SER A 287 2.51 1.13 33.70
C SER A 287 3.27 -0.18 33.49
N GLU A 288 3.19 -0.74 32.28
CA GLU A 288 3.94 -1.91 31.85
C GLU A 288 5.09 -1.48 30.93
N ASP A 289 6.14 -0.88 31.50
CA ASP A 289 7.32 -0.47 30.75
C ASP A 289 8.04 -1.68 30.15
N ASN A 290 7.68 -2.02 28.92
CA ASN A 290 8.24 -3.15 28.21
C ASN A 290 9.41 -2.71 27.32
N ILE A 291 10.56 -2.50 27.96
CA ILE A 291 11.80 -2.11 27.28
C ILE A 291 12.18 -3.12 26.18
N ALA A 292 11.82 -4.40 26.32
CA ALA A 292 12.06 -5.39 25.27
C ALA A 292 11.25 -5.10 23.99
N THR A 293 10.01 -4.61 24.11
CA THR A 293 9.22 -4.13 22.96
C THR A 293 9.88 -2.92 22.30
N LEU A 294 10.39 -1.98 23.10
CA LEU A 294 11.09 -0.80 22.58
C LEU A 294 12.37 -1.18 21.83
N ASP A 295 13.17 -2.09 22.40
CA ASP A 295 14.39 -2.61 21.75
C ASP A 295 14.07 -3.36 20.45
N LEU A 296 12.97 -4.13 20.42
CA LEU A 296 12.50 -4.80 19.20
C LEU A 296 12.07 -3.80 18.14
N ALA A 297 11.33 -2.74 18.51
CA ALA A 297 10.94 -1.67 17.60
C ALA A 297 12.16 -1.03 16.94
N ILE A 298 13.17 -0.65 17.74
CA ILE A 298 14.43 -0.07 17.25
C ILE A 298 15.19 -1.05 16.34
N LYS A 299 15.22 -2.34 16.68
CA LYS A 299 15.89 -3.37 15.85
C LYS A 299 15.25 -3.48 14.46
N LEU A 300 13.92 -3.39 14.38
CA LEU A 300 13.17 -3.62 13.14
C LEU A 300 13.00 -2.37 12.26
N MET A 301 13.31 -1.18 12.78
CA MET A 301 13.29 0.08 12.02
C MET A 301 14.31 0.08 10.88
N ALA A 302 13.86 0.58 9.73
CA ALA A 302 14.65 0.59 8.52
C ALA A 302 15.65 1.76 8.53
N GLU A 303 15.18 2.94 8.95
CA GLU A 303 15.97 4.16 8.92
C GLU A 303 16.64 4.46 10.27
N ASP A 304 17.78 5.14 10.24
CA ASP A 304 18.43 5.60 11.47
C ASP A 304 17.66 6.75 12.11
N SER A 305 16.96 7.58 11.32
CA SER A 305 16.06 8.64 11.78
C SER A 305 14.96 8.08 12.69
N GLU A 306 14.29 7.01 12.26
CA GLU A 306 13.28 6.27 13.03
C GLU A 306 13.86 5.76 14.37
N LYS A 307 15.04 5.14 14.34
CA LYS A 307 15.69 4.62 15.56
C LYS A 307 16.02 5.73 16.56
N GLN A 308 16.52 6.86 16.08
CA GLN A 308 16.85 8.01 16.94
C GLN A 308 15.62 8.57 17.67
N VAL A 309 14.45 8.53 17.03
CA VAL A 309 13.18 8.95 17.67
C VAL A 309 12.92 8.15 18.95
N LEU A 310 13.12 6.83 18.91
CA LEU A 310 12.87 5.96 20.07
C LEU A 310 14.02 5.94 21.08
N GLU A 311 15.26 6.15 20.63
CA GLU A 311 16.41 6.30 21.53
C GLU A 311 16.29 7.51 22.46
N VAL A 312 15.57 8.57 22.06
CA VAL A 312 15.26 9.71 22.94
C VAL A 312 14.44 9.27 24.15
N ILE A 313 13.43 8.41 23.95
CA ILE A 313 12.63 7.84 25.05
C ILE A 313 13.52 7.00 25.96
N LYS A 314 14.31 6.10 25.37
CA LYS A 314 15.19 5.17 26.12
C LYS A 314 16.23 5.88 26.97
N GLN A 315 16.69 7.05 26.54
CA GLN A 315 17.72 7.83 27.21
C GLN A 315 17.14 8.88 28.18
N ASP A 316 15.82 8.89 28.40
CA ASP A 316 15.12 9.86 29.24
C ASP A 316 15.46 11.32 28.87
N LYS A 317 15.54 11.57 27.57
CA LYS A 317 15.82 12.90 27.01
C LYS A 317 14.51 13.67 26.81
N GLU A 318 14.61 14.99 26.75
CA GLU A 318 13.46 15.86 26.47
C GLU A 318 12.84 15.49 25.11
N LEU A 319 11.58 15.04 25.12
CA LEU A 319 10.87 14.57 23.93
C LEU A 319 10.80 15.60 22.81
N SER A 320 10.75 16.90 23.10
CA SER A 320 10.76 17.96 22.08
C SER A 320 12.00 17.92 21.16
N THR A 321 13.08 17.25 21.59
CA THR A 321 14.30 17.08 20.78
C THR A 321 14.14 16.08 19.63
N VAL A 322 13.02 15.35 19.54
CA VAL A 322 12.75 14.36 18.48
C VAL A 322 12.38 14.97 17.13
N ILE A 323 11.90 16.21 17.09
CA ILE A 323 11.33 16.82 15.87
C ILE A 323 12.31 16.79 14.68
N PRO A 324 13.61 17.13 14.83
CA PRO A 324 14.56 17.02 13.72
C PRO A 324 14.69 15.60 13.17
N TYR A 325 14.63 14.58 14.03
CA TYR A 325 14.67 13.18 13.60
C TYR A 325 13.38 12.80 12.87
N LEU A 326 12.21 13.18 13.40
CA LEU A 326 10.92 12.98 12.74
C LEU A 326 10.92 13.62 11.34
N SER A 327 11.39 14.86 11.20
CA SER A 327 11.44 15.57 9.92
C SER A 327 12.43 14.99 8.90
N SER A 328 13.32 14.10 9.35
CA SER A 328 14.32 13.45 8.51
C SER A 328 13.92 12.03 8.08
N ILE A 329 12.75 11.54 8.51
CA ILE A 329 12.21 10.25 8.06
C ILE A 329 11.81 10.38 6.59
N GLU A 330 12.26 9.46 5.74
CA GLU A 330 12.01 9.47 4.30
C GLU A 330 10.56 9.09 3.98
N TYR A 331 9.98 8.15 4.74
CA TYR A 331 8.62 7.68 4.53
C TYR A 331 7.59 8.45 5.37
N PRO A 332 6.67 9.21 4.74
CA PRO A 332 5.70 10.04 5.47
C PRO A 332 4.80 9.26 6.43
N GLU A 333 4.39 8.04 6.10
CA GLU A 333 3.50 7.22 6.92
C GLU A 333 4.18 6.76 8.22
N GLU A 334 5.46 6.40 8.17
CA GLU A 334 6.31 6.11 9.34
C GLU A 334 6.49 7.37 10.20
N GLN A 335 6.68 8.52 9.55
CA GLN A 335 6.72 9.82 10.22
C GLN A 335 5.39 10.14 10.94
N CYS A 336 4.23 9.92 10.30
CA CYS A 336 2.90 10.09 10.90
C CYS A 336 2.74 9.18 12.12
N SER A 337 3.01 7.88 11.94
CA SER A 337 2.83 6.86 12.97
C SER A 337 3.72 7.13 14.19
N LEU A 338 5.00 7.44 13.98
CA LEU A 338 5.91 7.77 15.08
C LEU A 338 5.55 9.08 15.76
N THR A 339 5.12 10.11 15.01
CA THR A 339 4.65 11.37 15.59
C THR A 339 3.47 11.13 16.53
N LEU A 340 2.45 10.37 16.10
CA LEU A 340 1.34 10.03 16.98
C LEU A 340 1.78 9.15 18.16
N SER A 341 2.77 8.27 17.99
CA SER A 341 3.32 7.45 19.09
C SER A 341 3.94 8.30 20.18
N LEU A 342 4.80 9.24 19.80
CA LEU A 342 5.40 10.17 20.74
C LEU A 342 4.38 11.11 21.37
N LEU A 343 3.39 11.56 20.61
CA LEU A 343 2.35 12.44 21.13
C LEU A 343 1.53 11.74 22.22
N LEU A 344 1.15 10.48 22.00
CA LEU A 344 0.47 9.68 23.03
C LEU A 344 1.38 9.44 24.25
N TYR A 345 2.65 9.10 24.02
CA TYR A 345 3.62 8.90 25.10
C TYR A 345 3.77 10.17 25.96
N ALA A 346 3.98 11.33 25.33
CA ALA A 346 4.07 12.62 26.02
C ALA A 346 2.79 12.96 26.80
N LYS A 347 1.61 12.59 26.29
CA LYS A 347 0.34 12.75 27.00
C LYS A 347 0.25 11.87 28.23
N TYR A 348 0.62 10.59 28.13
CA TYR A 348 0.58 9.65 29.25
C TYR A 348 1.53 10.07 30.38
N ASP A 349 2.70 10.61 30.04
CA ASP A 349 3.68 11.14 31.01
C ASP A 349 3.36 12.58 31.50
N GLY A 350 2.34 13.25 30.93
CA GLY A 350 1.99 14.62 31.29
C GLY A 350 3.03 15.68 30.87
N GLN A 351 3.83 15.40 29.83
CA GLN A 351 4.88 16.29 29.31
C GLN A 351 4.29 17.44 28.47
N GLN A 352 3.68 18.43 29.12
CA GLN A 352 2.89 19.48 28.46
C GLN A 352 3.59 20.19 27.29
N LYS A 353 4.89 20.50 27.42
CA LYS A 353 5.66 21.12 26.35
C LYS A 353 5.80 20.20 25.13
N ALA A 354 6.16 18.94 25.36
CA ALA A 354 6.28 17.94 24.30
C ALA A 354 4.92 17.68 23.63
N VAL A 355 3.82 17.65 24.39
CA VAL A 355 2.46 17.53 23.85
C VAL A 355 2.16 18.69 22.90
N GLN A 356 2.47 19.93 23.28
CA GLN A 356 2.28 21.09 22.40
C GLN A 356 3.12 20.98 21.13
N ASP A 357 4.43 20.78 21.29
CA ASP A 357 5.37 20.73 20.16
C ASP A 357 5.03 19.61 19.16
N LEU A 358 4.66 18.42 19.65
CA LEU A 358 4.27 17.28 18.83
C LEU A 358 2.88 17.44 18.21
N THR A 359 1.96 18.16 18.86
CA THR A 359 0.66 18.50 18.27
C THR A 359 0.83 19.47 17.11
N ASP A 360 1.68 20.49 17.28
CA ASP A 360 2.00 21.45 16.22
C ASP A 360 2.69 20.74 15.05
N TYR A 361 3.62 19.83 15.34
CA TYR A 361 4.27 19.01 14.31
C TYR A 361 3.27 18.09 13.58
N MET A 362 2.44 17.33 14.31
CA MET A 362 1.41 16.46 13.73
C MET A 362 0.47 17.23 12.80
N THR A 363 0.06 18.44 13.20
CA THR A 363 -0.84 19.29 12.40
C THR A 363 -0.17 19.84 11.14
N SER A 364 1.16 19.90 11.11
CA SER A 364 1.93 20.31 9.92
C SER A 364 2.09 19.21 8.87
N LEU A 365 1.82 17.94 9.24
CA LEU A 365 1.91 16.80 8.34
C LEU A 365 0.71 16.76 7.38
N SER A 366 0.93 16.20 6.19
CA SER A 366 -0.13 16.09 5.20
C SER A 366 -1.15 15.02 5.59
N MET A 367 -2.43 15.39 5.50
CA MET A 367 -3.57 14.52 5.79
C MET A 367 -3.66 13.30 4.86
N GLU A 368 -3.11 13.42 3.65
CA GLU A 368 -3.08 12.35 2.66
C GLU A 368 -2.23 11.16 3.12
N TYR A 369 -1.15 11.39 3.87
CA TYR A 369 -0.33 10.30 4.40
C TYR A 369 -0.74 9.86 5.81
N CYS A 370 -1.22 10.82 6.61
CA CYS A 370 -1.54 10.58 8.02
C CYS A 370 -3.04 10.31 8.25
N ALA A 371 -3.78 9.85 7.22
CA ALA A 371 -5.24 9.76 7.29
C ALA A 371 -5.72 8.88 8.46
N TRP A 372 -5.01 7.79 8.75
CA TRP A 372 -5.30 6.90 9.88
C TRP A 372 -5.07 7.60 11.22
N GLU A 373 -3.90 8.23 11.40
CA GLU A 373 -3.54 8.95 12.62
C GLU A 373 -4.49 10.12 12.89
N PHE A 374 -4.83 10.90 11.86
CA PHE A 374 -5.80 12.00 12.01
C PHE A 374 -7.18 11.50 12.39
N ALA A 375 -7.66 10.41 11.77
CA ALA A 375 -8.95 9.81 12.10
C ALA A 375 -8.95 9.26 13.54
N LEU A 376 -7.85 8.68 14.01
CA LEU A 376 -7.68 8.28 15.41
C LEU A 376 -7.76 9.49 16.36
N ILE A 377 -7.01 10.55 16.07
CA ILE A 377 -6.99 11.78 16.89
C ILE A 377 -8.39 12.41 16.95
N GLU A 378 -9.03 12.64 15.81
CA GLU A 378 -10.35 13.28 15.73
C GLU A 378 -11.40 12.50 16.53
N ARG A 379 -11.42 11.17 16.41
CA ARG A 379 -12.35 10.32 17.14
C ARG A 379 -12.07 10.28 18.64
N MET A 380 -10.80 10.25 19.05
CA MET A 380 -10.45 10.37 20.47
C MET A 380 -10.87 11.74 21.03
N GLN A 381 -10.73 12.81 20.25
CA GLN A 381 -11.16 14.16 20.65
C GLN A 381 -12.68 14.24 20.81
N THR A 382 -13.44 13.78 19.81
CA THR A 382 -14.91 13.81 19.82
C THR A 382 -15.52 12.91 20.89
N SER A 383 -14.86 11.81 21.24
CA SER A 383 -15.28 10.91 22.34
C SER A 383 -14.79 11.34 23.73
N GLY A 384 -14.05 12.44 23.85
CA GLY A 384 -13.50 12.91 25.15
C GLY A 384 -12.35 12.05 25.69
N ARG A 385 -11.74 11.21 24.86
CA ARG A 385 -10.63 10.31 25.21
C ARG A 385 -9.25 10.91 24.94
N TRP A 386 -9.19 12.13 24.39
CA TRP A 386 -7.96 12.87 24.08
C TRP A 386 -7.44 13.74 25.24
N HIS A 387 -7.45 13.23 26.47
CA HIS A 387 -6.89 13.93 27.63
C HIS A 387 -5.36 13.85 27.67
#